data_AF-A0A8T1MVM3-F1
#
_entry.id   AF-A0A8T1MVM3-F1
#
_cell.length_a   1.000
_cell.length_b   1.000
_cell.length_c   1.000
_cell.angle_alpha   90.00
_cell.angle_beta   90.00
_cell.angle_gamma   90.00
#
_symmetry.space_group_name_H-M   'P 1'
#
loop_
_entity.id
_entity.type
_entity.pdbx_description
1 polymer ?
#
loop_
_entity_poly.entity_id
_entity_poly.type
_entity_poly.pdbx_seq_one_letter_code
_entity_poly.pdbx_strand_id
1 'polypeptide(L)'
;MFVYRICVRLDQQDAPVILRTSTLIWQIGGRDPVRQSRTSIDASSNENENGVARGLFKKSGGTYTHHVLLESLREFFHAYAYRPRFSLTFFSELIHDNPAYATLLDDDLVTLLRQIQVNDEQDFLFDEPKPFSNTIVILFADHGPRLGGARLSVQGKLEERLPLLSFILPKRFSTDWPEAFAQLRANRDRLVTLFDVHATLKHILIRQYGDHLDSVVKSPRGISLFTPIPENRTCAQASIAPHWCVCLQWSDIRVRSLLNNWPPVVYTAANHILSHVNHIVQRINSHRGMSSNVQKCQKMVLSK
;
A
#
# COMPACT_ATOMS: atom_id res chain seq x y z
N MET A 1 2.42 -3.87 11.40
CA MET A 1 1.01 -3.54 11.13
C MET A 1 1.00 -2.15 10.55
N PHE A 2 0.51 -2.00 9.32
CA PHE A 2 0.81 -0.84 8.48
C PHE A 2 -0.37 0.12 8.39
N VAL A 3 -0.08 1.39 8.10
CA VAL A 3 -1.06 2.47 7.96
C VAL A 3 -1.52 2.52 6.50
N TYR A 4 -2.81 2.61 6.23
CA TYR A 4 -3.28 2.75 4.85
C TYR A 4 -3.88 4.13 4.67
N ARG A 5 -3.61 4.74 3.51
CA ARG A 5 -4.43 5.81 2.96
C ARG A 5 -5.31 5.19 1.89
N ILE A 6 -6.63 5.40 1.98
CA ILE A 6 -7.54 4.83 0.99
C ILE A 6 -7.49 5.68 -0.28
N CYS A 7 -7.02 5.10 -1.37
CA CYS A 7 -7.30 5.62 -2.70
C CYS A 7 -8.64 5.04 -3.16
N VAL A 8 -9.76 5.70 -2.88
CA VAL A 8 -11.05 5.28 -3.46
C VAL A 8 -11.13 5.80 -4.89
N ARG A 9 -11.19 4.91 -5.89
CA ARG A 9 -11.48 5.31 -7.27
C ARG A 9 -13.00 5.34 -7.43
N LEU A 10 -13.53 6.53 -7.66
CA LEU A 10 -14.97 6.84 -7.64
C LEU A 10 -15.50 7.27 -9.00
N ASP A 11 -14.70 7.14 -10.05
CA ASP A 11 -15.01 7.81 -11.31
C ASP A 11 -16.04 7.02 -12.11
N GLN A 12 -17.24 7.60 -12.22
CA GLN A 12 -18.32 7.14 -13.08
C GLN A 12 -18.24 7.75 -14.49
N GLN A 13 -17.19 8.52 -14.82
CA GLN A 13 -17.03 9.15 -16.13
C GLN A 13 -15.59 8.99 -16.67
N ASP A 14 -15.46 8.15 -17.71
CA ASP A 14 -14.49 8.16 -18.82
C ASP A 14 -12.98 8.37 -18.61
N ALA A 15 -12.44 8.36 -17.39
CA ALA A 15 -10.99 8.40 -17.20
C ALA A 15 -10.35 6.99 -17.38
N PRO A 16 -9.26 6.83 -18.18
CA PRO A 16 -8.56 5.56 -18.33
C PRO A 16 -8.10 5.02 -16.98
N VAL A 17 -7.97 3.68 -16.88
CA VAL A 17 -7.41 2.97 -15.71
C VAL A 17 -6.00 3.48 -15.42
N ILE A 18 -5.91 4.54 -14.63
CA ILE A 18 -4.67 5.02 -14.05
C ILE A 18 -4.84 4.80 -12.55
N LEU A 19 -4.18 3.77 -12.02
CA LEU A 19 -3.87 3.69 -10.61
C LEU A 19 -2.94 4.86 -10.29
N ARG A 20 -3.50 6.07 -10.12
CA ARG A 20 -2.76 7.15 -9.49
C ARG A 20 -2.64 6.77 -8.02
N THR A 21 -1.59 6.05 -7.69
CA THR A 21 -1.00 6.13 -6.37
C THR A 21 -0.77 7.62 -6.14
N SER A 22 -1.58 8.24 -5.29
CA SER A 22 -1.26 9.57 -4.77
C SER A 22 -0.17 9.41 -3.72
N THR A 23 0.97 8.89 -4.17
CA THR A 23 2.28 9.15 -3.61
C THR A 23 2.96 10.03 -4.64
N LEU A 24 3.61 11.11 -4.20
CA LEU A 24 4.35 12.05 -5.04
C LEU A 24 5.35 11.34 -5.97
N ILE A 25 4.88 10.86 -7.12
CA ILE A 25 5.70 10.39 -8.21
C ILE A 25 5.41 11.34 -9.36
N TRP A 26 6.46 12.11 -9.71
CA TRP A 26 6.56 13.12 -10.76
C TRP A 26 6.04 14.53 -10.48
N GLN A 27 6.76 15.27 -9.64
CA GLN A 27 7.12 16.66 -9.94
C GLN A 27 8.51 16.99 -9.36
N ILE A 28 9.57 16.57 -10.05
CA ILE A 28 10.87 17.24 -9.94
C ILE A 28 11.39 17.42 -11.37
N GLY A 29 11.37 18.68 -11.84
CA GLY A 29 12.21 19.17 -12.94
C GLY A 29 11.75 18.81 -14.36
N GLY A 30 11.30 19.83 -15.10
CA GLY A 30 11.02 19.70 -16.52
C GLY A 30 12.26 19.40 -17.37
N ARG A 31 12.10 18.50 -18.33
CA ARG A 31 12.54 18.56 -19.73
C ARG A 31 11.94 17.35 -20.48
N ASP A 32 11.77 17.53 -21.79
CA ASP A 32 10.93 16.79 -22.74
C ASP A 32 10.92 15.24 -22.68
N PRO A 33 9.83 14.60 -23.17
CA PRO A 33 9.73 13.15 -23.25
C PRO A 33 10.63 12.60 -24.35
N VAL A 34 11.76 12.02 -23.97
CA VAL A 34 12.55 11.17 -24.87
C VAL A 34 11.84 9.83 -25.01
N ARG A 35 11.33 9.58 -26.22
CA ARG A 35 10.81 8.31 -26.71
C ARG A 35 11.90 7.23 -26.59
N GLN A 36 11.89 6.42 -25.53
CA GLN A 36 12.73 5.22 -25.48
C GLN A 36 12.06 4.10 -26.30
N SER A 37 12.70 3.77 -27.42
CA SER A 37 12.40 2.62 -28.26
C SER A 37 12.44 1.32 -27.45
N ARG A 38 11.45 0.45 -27.68
CA ARG A 38 11.45 -0.95 -27.22
C ARG A 38 12.73 -1.65 -27.69
N THR A 39 13.69 -1.84 -26.80
CA THR A 39 14.71 -2.88 -26.95
C THR A 39 14.24 -4.08 -26.13
N SER A 40 13.92 -5.17 -26.82
CA SER A 40 13.76 -6.50 -26.23
C SER A 40 15.00 -6.84 -25.40
N ILE A 41 14.82 -7.01 -24.10
CA ILE A 41 15.86 -7.62 -23.27
C ILE A 41 15.70 -9.13 -23.46
N ASP A 42 16.45 -9.67 -24.42
CA ASP A 42 16.68 -11.11 -24.49
C ASP A 42 17.48 -11.52 -23.26
N ALA A 43 16.86 -12.30 -22.40
CA ALA A 43 17.55 -13.00 -21.32
C ALA A 43 18.26 -14.23 -21.91
N SER A 44 19.32 -14.00 -22.68
CA SER A 44 20.26 -15.06 -23.04
C SER A 44 21.13 -15.38 -21.83
N SER A 45 21.08 -16.62 -21.37
CA SER A 45 21.97 -17.18 -20.36
C SER A 45 23.42 -17.14 -20.83
N ASN A 46 24.21 -16.19 -20.30
CA ASN A 46 25.65 -16.34 -20.27
C ASN A 46 26.04 -16.76 -18.85
N GLU A 47 26.29 -18.06 -18.70
CA GLU A 47 27.07 -18.59 -17.59
C GLU A 47 28.46 -17.96 -17.67
N ASN A 48 28.82 -17.16 -16.66
CA ASN A 48 30.20 -16.83 -16.40
C ASN A 48 30.50 -17.24 -14.96
N GLU A 49 31.47 -18.14 -14.85
CA GLU A 49 32.03 -18.70 -13.64
C GLU A 49 32.45 -17.58 -12.68
N ASN A 50 31.69 -17.39 -11.61
CA ASN A 50 32.10 -16.92 -10.28
C ASN A 50 30.83 -16.72 -9.44
N GLY A 51 30.51 -17.73 -8.63
CA GLY A 51 29.23 -17.88 -7.95
C GLY A 51 28.82 -16.70 -7.06
N VAL A 52 27.79 -15.98 -7.49
CA VAL A 52 26.74 -15.42 -6.62
C VAL A 52 25.43 -15.48 -7.42
N ALA A 53 24.59 -16.49 -7.16
CA ALA A 53 23.26 -16.60 -7.75
C ALA A 53 22.39 -15.41 -7.28
N ARG A 54 22.33 -14.35 -8.08
CA ARG A 54 21.41 -13.23 -7.88
C ARG A 54 20.03 -13.60 -8.41
N GLY A 55 19.13 -13.94 -7.48
CA GLY A 55 17.68 -13.90 -7.65
C GLY A 55 17.14 -14.65 -8.87
N LEU A 56 16.99 -15.97 -8.76
CA LEU A 56 16.17 -16.76 -9.66
C LEU A 56 14.77 -16.15 -9.72
N PHE A 57 14.42 -15.50 -10.83
CA PHE A 57 13.03 -15.29 -11.22
C PHE A 57 12.40 -16.67 -11.30
N LYS A 58 11.53 -17.00 -10.34
CA LYS A 58 10.95 -18.34 -10.25
C LYS A 58 9.85 -18.49 -11.30
N LYS A 59 10.26 -18.71 -12.55
CA LYS A 59 9.38 -19.22 -13.59
C LYS A 59 9.03 -20.66 -13.22
N SER A 60 7.80 -20.90 -12.77
CA SER A 60 7.29 -22.28 -12.72
C SER A 60 6.92 -22.68 -14.14
N GLY A 61 7.63 -23.64 -14.72
CA GLY A 61 7.38 -24.11 -16.09
C GLY A 61 7.50 -23.04 -17.19
N GLY A 62 8.32 -22.00 -17.00
CA GLY A 62 8.53 -20.94 -18.00
C GLY A 62 7.65 -19.69 -17.84
N THR A 63 6.65 -19.72 -16.95
CA THR A 63 5.66 -18.65 -16.76
C THR A 63 5.87 -17.93 -15.43
N TYR A 64 5.62 -16.62 -15.37
CA TYR A 64 5.61 -15.88 -14.10
C TYR A 64 4.45 -16.32 -13.21
N THR A 65 4.69 -16.42 -11.91
CA THR A 65 3.69 -16.89 -10.92
C THR A 65 2.41 -16.05 -10.92
N HIS A 66 2.48 -14.73 -11.20
CA HIS A 66 1.28 -13.89 -11.25
C HIS A 66 0.32 -14.25 -12.37
N HIS A 67 0.81 -14.75 -13.51
CA HIS A 67 -0.08 -15.22 -14.60
C HIS A 67 -0.93 -16.39 -14.13
N VAL A 68 -0.33 -17.38 -13.46
CA VAL A 68 -1.05 -18.56 -12.95
C VAL A 68 -2.11 -18.13 -11.93
N LEU A 69 -1.77 -17.18 -11.06
CA LEU A 69 -2.67 -16.65 -10.04
C LEU A 69 -3.83 -15.83 -10.64
N LEU A 70 -3.55 -14.98 -11.63
CA LEU A 70 -4.56 -14.19 -12.34
C LEU A 70 -5.49 -15.10 -13.14
N GLU A 71 -4.96 -16.11 -13.81
CA GLU A 71 -5.76 -17.07 -14.58
C GLU A 71 -6.63 -17.93 -13.67
N SER A 72 -6.09 -18.39 -12.55
CA SER A 72 -6.87 -19.13 -11.54
C SER A 72 -8.04 -18.29 -11.00
N LEU A 73 -7.82 -16.99 -10.77
CA LEU A 73 -8.89 -16.07 -10.38
C LEU A 73 -9.95 -15.94 -11.48
N ARG A 74 -9.53 -15.82 -12.75
CA ARG A 74 -10.45 -15.71 -13.89
C ARG A 74 -11.30 -16.97 -14.02
N GLU A 75 -10.68 -18.14 -14.07
CA GLU A 75 -11.36 -19.44 -14.14
C GLU A 75 -12.36 -19.62 -13.00
N PHE A 76 -11.99 -19.25 -11.76
CA PHE A 76 -12.91 -19.27 -10.63
C PHE A 76 -14.14 -18.37 -10.83
N PHE A 77 -13.96 -17.14 -11.31
CA PHE A 77 -15.08 -16.24 -11.58
C PHE A 77 -15.98 -16.72 -12.73
N HIS A 78 -15.40 -17.37 -13.74
CA HIS A 78 -16.15 -17.99 -14.83
C HIS A 78 -16.95 -19.22 -14.36
N ALA A 79 -16.33 -20.15 -13.63
CA ALA A 79 -16.97 -21.36 -13.15
C ALA A 79 -18.13 -21.09 -12.18
N TYR A 80 -18.05 -20.01 -11.41
CA TYR A 80 -19.05 -19.61 -10.42
C TYR A 80 -19.75 -18.28 -10.79
N ALA A 81 -19.94 -18.02 -12.08
CA ALA A 81 -20.54 -16.77 -12.57
C ALA A 81 -21.91 -16.43 -11.93
N TYR A 82 -22.70 -17.46 -11.62
CA TYR A 82 -24.08 -17.35 -11.10
C TYR A 82 -24.22 -17.59 -9.60
N ARG A 83 -23.12 -17.53 -8.82
CA ARG A 83 -23.14 -17.69 -7.37
C ARG A 83 -22.39 -16.55 -6.68
N PRO A 84 -22.77 -16.17 -5.44
CA PRO A 84 -21.92 -15.31 -4.61
C PRO A 84 -20.52 -15.93 -4.49
N ARG A 85 -19.50 -15.10 -4.67
CA ARG A 85 -18.10 -15.55 -4.74
C ARG A 85 -17.19 -14.58 -3.98
N PHE A 86 -16.17 -15.14 -3.36
CA PHE A 86 -15.10 -14.40 -2.69
C PHE A 86 -13.78 -15.02 -3.10
N SER A 87 -12.84 -14.19 -3.56
CA SER A 87 -11.49 -14.62 -3.91
C SER A 87 -10.47 -13.67 -3.31
N LEU A 88 -9.37 -14.24 -2.83
CA LEU A 88 -8.21 -13.51 -2.33
C LEU A 88 -6.98 -14.04 -3.08
N THR A 89 -6.44 -13.21 -3.98
CA THR A 89 -5.21 -13.53 -4.73
C THR A 89 -4.05 -12.69 -4.18
N PHE A 90 -2.95 -13.35 -3.80
CA PHE A 90 -1.80 -12.70 -3.18
C PHE A 90 -0.54 -12.83 -4.06
N PHE A 91 0.01 -11.70 -4.50
CA PHE A 91 1.22 -11.64 -5.33
C PHE A 91 2.47 -11.45 -4.45
N SER A 92 3.06 -12.55 -3.96
CA SER A 92 4.19 -12.48 -3.03
C SER A 92 5.56 -12.34 -3.70
N GLU A 93 5.76 -12.93 -4.88
CA GLU A 93 7.12 -13.22 -5.37
C GLU A 93 7.77 -12.05 -6.13
N LEU A 94 7.02 -11.35 -6.99
CA LEU A 94 7.61 -10.44 -7.98
C LEU A 94 8.17 -9.14 -7.38
N ILE A 95 7.46 -8.55 -6.42
CA ILE A 95 7.74 -7.20 -5.94
C ILE A 95 8.47 -7.16 -4.58
N HIS A 96 8.80 -8.33 -4.02
CA HIS A 96 9.32 -8.43 -2.66
C HIS A 96 10.70 -7.75 -2.52
N ASP A 97 11.62 -8.04 -3.44
CA ASP A 97 13.02 -7.60 -3.33
C ASP A 97 13.29 -6.27 -4.06
N ASN A 98 12.57 -6.03 -5.16
CA ASN A 98 12.71 -4.83 -5.97
C ASN A 98 11.34 -4.31 -6.43
N PRO A 99 10.88 -3.15 -5.94
CA PRO A 99 9.58 -2.58 -6.36
C PRO A 99 9.54 -2.24 -7.85
N ALA A 100 10.68 -2.08 -8.53
CA ALA A 100 10.71 -1.85 -9.98
C ALA A 100 10.08 -2.99 -10.78
N TYR A 101 10.06 -4.22 -10.25
CA TYR A 101 9.42 -5.36 -10.91
C TYR A 101 7.89 -5.28 -10.94
N ALA A 102 7.28 -4.31 -10.26
CA ALA A 102 5.85 -4.05 -10.40
C ALA A 102 5.45 -3.77 -11.86
N THR A 103 6.35 -3.25 -12.69
CA THR A 103 6.09 -3.02 -14.12
C THR A 103 5.81 -4.31 -14.90
N LEU A 104 6.27 -5.47 -14.41
CA LEU A 104 6.02 -6.77 -15.04
C LEU A 104 4.58 -7.27 -14.79
N LEU A 105 3.88 -6.72 -13.80
CA LEU A 105 2.49 -7.06 -13.47
C LEU A 105 1.48 -6.10 -14.13
N ASP A 106 1.94 -4.92 -14.55
CA ASP A 106 1.06 -3.77 -14.84
C ASP A 106 0.10 -4.07 -16.00
N ASP A 107 0.60 -4.57 -17.14
CA ASP A 107 -0.22 -4.88 -18.31
C ASP A 107 -1.26 -5.99 -18.03
N ASP A 108 -0.90 -7.02 -17.26
CA ASP A 108 -1.80 -8.12 -16.92
C ASP A 108 -2.88 -7.68 -15.93
N LEU A 109 -2.51 -6.86 -14.94
CA LEU A 109 -3.45 -6.30 -13.98
C LEU A 109 -4.41 -5.33 -14.68
N VAL A 110 -3.93 -4.46 -15.58
CA VAL A 110 -4.76 -3.57 -16.39
C VAL A 110 -5.75 -4.39 -17.24
N THR A 111 -5.30 -5.50 -17.82
CA THR A 111 -6.17 -6.39 -18.60
C THR A 111 -7.30 -6.98 -17.75
N LEU A 112 -7.00 -7.49 -16.56
CA LEU A 112 -8.03 -7.98 -15.63
C LEU A 112 -8.99 -6.85 -15.21
N LEU A 113 -8.47 -5.69 -14.81
CA LEU A 113 -9.29 -4.57 -14.35
C LEU A 113 -10.20 -4.02 -15.46
N ARG A 114 -9.73 -3.98 -16.71
CA ARG A 114 -10.55 -3.62 -17.87
C ARG A 114 -11.65 -4.64 -18.13
N GLN A 115 -11.36 -5.94 -18.01
CA GLN A 115 -12.39 -6.97 -18.15
C GLN A 115 -13.49 -6.82 -17.09
N ILE A 116 -13.09 -6.60 -15.83
CA ILE A 116 -14.03 -6.35 -14.73
C ILE A 116 -14.90 -5.13 -15.05
N GLN A 117 -14.29 -4.02 -15.46
CA GLN A 117 -15.01 -2.80 -15.82
C GLN A 117 -16.01 -3.03 -16.96
N VAL A 118 -15.60 -3.68 -18.06
CA VAL A 118 -16.47 -3.93 -19.21
C VAL A 118 -17.63 -4.87 -18.85
N ASN A 119 -17.38 -5.91 -18.05
CA ASN A 119 -18.42 -6.82 -17.57
C ASN A 119 -19.44 -6.10 -16.66
N ASP A 120 -18.95 -5.23 -15.78
CA ASP A 120 -19.80 -4.42 -14.92
C ASP A 120 -20.62 -3.39 -15.70
N GLU A 121 -20.03 -2.77 -16.74
CA GLU A 121 -20.73 -1.86 -17.66
C GLU A 121 -21.84 -2.54 -18.45
N GLN A 122 -21.58 -3.74 -18.98
CA GLN A 122 -22.58 -4.51 -19.72
C GLN A 122 -23.76 -4.90 -18.84
N ASP A 123 -23.49 -5.37 -17.62
CA ASP A 123 -24.54 -5.69 -16.65
C ASP A 123 -25.33 -4.45 -16.22
N PHE A 124 -24.66 -3.31 -16.02
CA PHE A 124 -25.34 -2.07 -15.62
C PHE A 124 -26.22 -1.47 -16.72
N LEU A 125 -25.78 -1.49 -17.99
CA LEU A 125 -26.49 -0.84 -19.09
C LEU A 125 -27.57 -1.73 -19.73
N PHE A 126 -27.35 -3.04 -19.75
CA PHE A 126 -28.19 -3.98 -20.52
C PHE A 126 -28.83 -5.08 -19.67
N ASP A 127 -28.58 -5.10 -18.36
CA ASP A 127 -29.03 -6.18 -17.46
C ASP A 127 -28.60 -7.57 -17.97
N GLU A 128 -27.37 -7.65 -18.50
CA GLU A 128 -26.72 -8.87 -18.96
C GLU A 128 -25.55 -9.26 -18.04
N PRO A 129 -25.77 -10.05 -16.97
CA PRO A 129 -24.72 -10.46 -16.06
C PRO A 129 -23.61 -11.22 -16.78
N LYS A 130 -22.37 -10.77 -16.57
CA LYS A 130 -21.14 -11.42 -17.02
C LYS A 130 -20.36 -11.95 -15.80
N PRO A 131 -19.33 -12.79 -16.00
CA PRO A 131 -18.58 -13.41 -14.91
C PRO A 131 -17.96 -12.44 -13.89
N PHE A 132 -17.70 -11.18 -14.26
CA PHE A 132 -17.16 -10.18 -13.33
C PHE A 132 -18.15 -9.05 -12.95
N SER A 133 -19.40 -9.12 -13.39
CA SER A 133 -20.40 -8.10 -13.08
C SER A 133 -20.68 -7.99 -11.58
N ASN A 134 -21.04 -6.79 -11.12
CA ASN A 134 -21.37 -6.49 -9.73
C ASN A 134 -20.29 -6.92 -8.71
N THR A 135 -19.01 -6.70 -9.05
CA THR A 135 -17.86 -7.11 -8.24
C THR A 135 -17.23 -5.92 -7.53
N ILE A 136 -17.09 -6.01 -6.19
CA ILE A 136 -16.22 -5.11 -5.42
C ILE A 136 -14.79 -5.63 -5.52
N VAL A 137 -13.87 -4.81 -6.04
CA VAL A 137 -12.44 -5.13 -6.09
C VAL A 137 -11.71 -4.32 -5.04
N ILE A 138 -10.94 -4.99 -4.20
CA ILE A 138 -10.06 -4.37 -3.20
C ILE A 138 -8.62 -4.70 -3.56
N LEU A 139 -7.88 -3.70 -4.05
CA LEU A 139 -6.45 -3.83 -4.30
C LEU A 139 -5.69 -3.29 -3.09
N PHE A 140 -4.89 -4.12 -2.44
CA PHE A 140 -4.11 -3.70 -1.29
C PHE A 140 -2.75 -4.39 -1.23
N ALA A 141 -1.78 -3.73 -0.59
CA ALA A 141 -0.48 -4.31 -0.25
C ALA A 141 -0.43 -4.56 1.25
N ASP A 142 0.21 -5.63 1.71
CA ASP A 142 0.38 -5.85 3.16
C ASP A 142 1.37 -4.86 3.78
N HIS A 143 2.33 -4.37 3.00
CA HIS A 143 3.32 -3.34 3.38
C HIS A 143 3.84 -2.56 2.15
N GLY A 144 4.53 -1.44 2.38
CA GLY A 144 5.32 -0.79 1.33
C GLY A 144 6.70 -1.45 1.13
N PRO A 145 7.58 -0.91 0.28
CA PRO A 145 8.87 -1.54 -0.02
C PRO A 145 9.73 -1.72 1.25
N ARG A 146 9.89 -2.98 1.69
CA ARG A 146 10.67 -3.33 2.89
C ARG A 146 12.11 -3.73 2.58
N LEU A 147 12.49 -3.81 1.30
CA LEU A 147 13.83 -4.18 0.86
C LEU A 147 14.40 -3.15 -0.11
N GLY A 148 15.70 -3.25 -0.36
CA GLY A 148 16.40 -2.40 -1.32
C GLY A 148 16.67 -0.96 -0.86
N GLY A 149 17.19 -0.16 -1.79
CA GLY A 149 17.64 1.21 -1.53
C GLY A 149 16.52 2.22 -1.30
N ALA A 150 15.28 1.92 -1.71
CA ALA A 150 14.14 2.83 -1.60
C ALA A 150 13.93 3.35 -0.16
N ARG A 151 14.03 2.45 0.83
CA ARG A 151 13.90 2.75 2.28
C ARG A 151 14.92 3.75 2.83
N LEU A 152 15.99 4.01 2.10
CA LEU A 152 17.04 4.92 2.55
C LEU A 152 16.61 6.39 2.45
N SER A 153 15.62 6.67 1.60
CA SER A 153 15.01 7.99 1.47
C SER A 153 13.93 8.23 2.53
N VAL A 154 13.64 9.50 2.83
CA VAL A 154 12.49 9.87 3.68
C VAL A 154 11.19 9.37 3.05
N GLN A 155 11.06 9.51 1.72
CA GLN A 155 9.92 9.03 0.95
C GLN A 155 9.70 7.53 1.11
N GLY A 156 10.74 6.71 0.92
CA GLY A 156 10.62 5.25 1.06
C GLY A 156 10.30 4.79 2.48
N LYS A 157 10.72 5.53 3.52
CA LYS A 157 10.30 5.26 4.91
C LYS A 157 8.82 5.56 5.15
N LEU A 158 8.26 6.56 4.47
CA LEU A 158 6.84 6.85 4.50
C LEU A 158 6.07 5.77 3.74
N GLU A 159 6.50 5.44 2.51
CA GLU A 159 5.89 4.41 1.67
C GLU A 159 5.90 3.02 2.33
N GLU A 160 6.99 2.63 3.01
CA GLU A 160 7.06 1.40 3.79
C GLU A 160 5.90 1.28 4.80
N ARG A 161 5.50 2.40 5.39
CA ARG A 161 4.45 2.50 6.40
C ARG A 161 3.08 2.81 5.83
N LEU A 162 3.02 3.21 4.55
CA LEU A 162 1.82 3.62 3.81
C LEU A 162 1.56 2.67 2.61
N PRO A 163 1.28 1.38 2.82
CA PRO A 163 0.84 0.50 1.74
C PRO A 163 -0.40 1.01 1.00
N LEU A 164 -0.50 0.57 -0.26
CA LEU A 164 -1.65 0.78 -1.12
C LEU A 164 -2.90 0.14 -0.52
N LEU A 165 -4.03 0.85 -0.57
CA LEU A 165 -5.38 0.32 -0.43
C LEU A 165 -6.29 1.08 -1.38
N SER A 166 -6.96 0.35 -2.27
CA SER A 166 -7.88 0.89 -3.26
C SER A 166 -9.14 0.06 -3.35
N PHE A 167 -10.27 0.75 -3.49
CA PHE A 167 -11.58 0.16 -3.73
C PHE A 167 -12.04 0.55 -5.13
N ILE A 168 -12.48 -0.45 -5.89
CA ILE A 168 -13.22 -0.29 -7.15
C ILE A 168 -14.58 -0.92 -6.90
N LEU A 169 -15.62 -0.10 -7.03
CA LEU A 169 -17.00 -0.50 -6.76
C LEU A 169 -17.74 -0.76 -8.06
N PRO A 170 -18.67 -1.73 -8.09
CA PRO A 170 -19.53 -1.91 -9.25
C PRO A 170 -20.49 -0.74 -9.42
N LYS A 171 -20.94 -0.47 -10.65
CA LYS A 171 -21.78 0.70 -10.98
C LYS A 171 -23.08 0.73 -10.15
N ARG A 172 -23.73 -0.43 -9.99
CA ARG A 172 -24.94 -0.60 -9.17
C ARG A 172 -24.72 -0.27 -7.68
N PHE A 173 -23.49 -0.31 -7.18
CA PHE A 173 -23.23 -0.04 -5.75
C PHE A 173 -23.70 1.34 -5.31
N SER A 174 -23.55 2.35 -6.18
CA SER A 174 -23.94 3.72 -5.87
C SER A 174 -25.47 3.92 -5.78
N THR A 175 -26.25 3.08 -6.47
CA THR A 175 -27.71 3.11 -6.47
C THR A 175 -28.30 2.18 -5.42
N ASP A 176 -27.69 1.01 -5.23
CA ASP A 176 -28.20 -0.05 -4.37
C ASP A 176 -27.83 0.16 -2.90
N TRP A 177 -26.75 0.90 -2.64
CA TRP A 177 -26.28 1.23 -1.30
C TRP A 177 -25.67 2.64 -1.21
N PRO A 178 -26.49 3.69 -1.44
CA PRO A 178 -26.01 5.07 -1.54
C PRO A 178 -25.38 5.58 -0.25
N GLU A 179 -25.83 5.13 0.92
CA GLU A 179 -25.26 5.51 2.22
C GLU A 179 -23.83 4.98 2.37
N ALA A 180 -23.60 3.69 2.11
CA ALA A 180 -22.27 3.10 2.17
C ALA A 180 -21.33 3.71 1.14
N PHE A 181 -21.84 4.00 -0.06
CA PHE A 181 -21.09 4.73 -1.08
C PHE A 181 -20.65 6.10 -0.57
N ALA A 182 -21.57 6.89 0.00
CA ALA A 182 -21.26 8.19 0.57
C ALA A 182 -20.22 8.11 1.71
N GLN A 183 -20.34 7.12 2.59
CA GLN A 183 -19.38 6.93 3.69
C GLN A 183 -18.00 6.51 3.20
N LEU A 184 -17.91 5.58 2.25
CA LEU A 184 -16.63 5.19 1.66
C LEU A 184 -15.94 6.40 1.03
N ARG A 185 -16.69 7.25 0.33
CA ARG A 185 -16.18 8.52 -0.24
C ARG A 185 -15.67 9.47 0.82
N ALA A 186 -16.44 9.68 1.89
CA ALA A 186 -16.05 10.55 3.00
C ALA A 186 -14.82 10.04 3.76
N ASN A 187 -14.60 8.72 3.76
CA ASN A 187 -13.51 8.07 4.46
C ASN A 187 -12.17 8.03 3.68
N ARG A 188 -12.12 8.54 2.44
CA ARG A 188 -10.92 8.43 1.57
C ARG A 188 -9.64 9.00 2.20
N ASP A 189 -9.77 10.07 2.98
CA ASP A 189 -8.64 10.78 3.61
C ASP A 189 -8.49 10.43 5.11
N ARG A 190 -9.03 9.28 5.54
CA ARG A 190 -8.98 8.83 6.94
C ARG A 190 -7.86 7.84 7.19
N LEU A 191 -7.40 7.79 8.44
CA LEU A 191 -6.47 6.78 8.92
C LEU A 191 -7.18 5.42 8.99
N VAL A 192 -6.80 4.47 8.13
CA VAL A 192 -7.39 3.13 8.12
C VAL A 192 -6.35 2.02 8.09
N THR A 193 -6.84 0.81 8.35
CA THR A 193 -6.07 -0.42 8.47
C THR A 193 -6.82 -1.59 7.84
N LEU A 194 -6.15 -2.73 7.64
CA LEU A 194 -6.85 -3.95 7.20
C LEU A 194 -7.86 -4.47 8.23
N PHE A 195 -7.84 -4.00 9.49
CA PHE A 195 -8.93 -4.31 10.43
C PHE A 195 -10.23 -3.60 10.05
N ASP A 196 -10.13 -2.41 9.47
CA ASP A 196 -11.28 -1.66 8.95
C ASP A 196 -11.80 -2.33 7.66
N VAL A 197 -10.91 -2.82 6.79
CA VAL A 197 -11.28 -3.64 5.63
C VAL A 197 -12.00 -4.91 6.07
N HIS A 198 -11.48 -5.62 7.07
CA HIS A 198 -12.15 -6.80 7.64
C HIS A 198 -13.54 -6.46 8.23
N ALA A 199 -13.66 -5.34 8.96
CA ALA A 199 -14.96 -4.86 9.43
C ALA A 199 -15.92 -4.50 8.28
N THR A 200 -15.38 -4.00 7.16
CA THR A 200 -16.14 -3.70 5.94
C THR A 200 -16.65 -4.97 5.26
N LEU A 201 -15.80 -6.00 5.13
CA LEU A 201 -16.21 -7.30 4.59
C LEU A 201 -17.33 -7.94 5.43
N LYS A 202 -17.23 -7.86 6.75
CA LYS A 202 -18.32 -8.28 7.65
C LYS A 202 -19.61 -7.50 7.42
N HIS A 203 -19.51 -6.18 7.23
CA HIS A 203 -20.67 -5.33 6.95
C HIS A 203 -21.36 -5.72 5.63
N ILE A 204 -20.61 -6.10 4.59
CA ILE A 204 -21.18 -6.65 3.33
C ILE A 204 -21.99 -7.92 3.61
N LEU A 205 -21.46 -8.85 4.41
CA LEU A 205 -22.14 -10.10 4.73
C LEU A 205 -23.45 -9.87 5.48
N ILE A 206 -23.48 -8.94 6.44
CA ILE A 206 -24.73 -8.58 7.16
C ILE A 206 -25.75 -8.01 6.20
N ARG A 207 -25.33 -7.08 5.33
CA ARG A 207 -26.23 -6.47 4.34
C ARG A 207 -26.87 -7.52 3.42
N GLN A 208 -26.13 -8.59 3.11
CA GLN A 208 -26.57 -9.66 2.21
C GLN A 208 -27.40 -10.75 2.91
N TYR A 209 -27.08 -11.10 4.16
CA TYR A 209 -27.64 -12.28 4.84
C TYR A 209 -28.45 -11.95 6.11
N GLY A 210 -28.53 -10.69 6.52
CA GLY A 210 -29.34 -10.20 7.66
C GLY A 210 -28.60 -10.14 9.00
N ASP A 211 -29.23 -9.45 9.95
CA ASP A 211 -28.66 -9.04 11.26
C ASP A 211 -28.46 -10.19 12.26
N HIS A 212 -28.83 -11.43 11.92
CA HIS A 212 -28.54 -12.61 12.73
C HIS A 212 -27.03 -12.86 12.94
N LEU A 213 -26.19 -12.13 12.21
CA LEU A 213 -24.73 -12.12 12.33
C LEU A 213 -24.19 -11.08 13.34
N ASP A 214 -25.02 -10.22 13.94
CA ASP A 214 -24.58 -9.09 14.79
C ASP A 214 -23.67 -9.49 15.96
N SER A 215 -23.87 -10.67 16.54
CA SER A 215 -23.04 -11.21 17.63
C SER A 215 -21.62 -11.60 17.18
N VAL A 216 -21.42 -11.84 15.87
CA VAL A 216 -20.13 -12.19 15.24
C VAL A 216 -19.40 -10.94 14.72
N VAL A 217 -20.06 -9.78 14.69
CA VAL A 217 -19.70 -8.67 13.80
C VAL A 217 -18.88 -7.56 14.45
N LYS A 218 -18.98 -7.35 15.77
CA LYS A 218 -18.15 -6.32 16.42
C LYS A 218 -16.68 -6.64 16.17
N SER A 219 -16.06 -5.88 15.27
CA SER A 219 -14.63 -5.96 15.01
C SER A 219 -13.96 -5.16 16.12
N PRO A 220 -13.37 -5.80 17.14
CA PRO A 220 -12.85 -5.08 18.31
C PRO A 220 -11.74 -4.09 17.94
N ARG A 221 -11.17 -4.23 16.73
CA ARG A 221 -10.02 -3.47 16.24
C ARG A 221 -10.31 -2.57 15.04
N GLY A 222 -11.48 -2.68 14.40
CA GLY A 222 -11.75 -2.04 13.12
C GLY A 222 -13.14 -1.42 13.01
N ILE A 223 -13.24 -0.34 12.25
CA ILE A 223 -14.48 0.37 11.93
C ILE A 223 -14.79 0.09 10.46
N SER A 224 -16.04 -0.23 10.13
CA SER A 224 -16.42 -0.43 8.73
C SER A 224 -16.20 0.85 7.92
N LEU A 225 -15.62 0.72 6.73
CA LEU A 225 -15.44 1.85 5.80
C LEU A 225 -16.77 2.38 5.24
N PHE A 226 -17.86 1.65 5.43
CA PHE A 226 -19.24 2.08 5.10
C PHE A 226 -19.92 2.84 6.25
N THR A 227 -19.19 3.15 7.30
CA THR A 227 -19.62 4.04 8.39
C THR A 227 -18.60 5.16 8.59
N PRO A 228 -18.96 6.31 9.19
CA PRO A 228 -18.02 7.40 9.41
C PRO A 228 -16.78 6.97 10.23
N ILE A 229 -15.58 7.26 9.73
CA ILE A 229 -14.33 7.10 10.48
C ILE A 229 -13.93 8.46 11.07
N PRO A 230 -13.64 8.55 12.38
CA PRO A 230 -13.30 9.81 13.03
C PRO A 230 -12.11 10.52 12.37
N GLU A 231 -12.22 11.83 12.15
CA GLU A 231 -11.15 12.63 11.54
C GLU A 231 -9.87 12.62 12.40
N ASN A 232 -10.05 12.63 13.71
CA ASN A 232 -9.02 12.68 14.73
C ASN A 232 -8.61 11.27 15.23
N ARG A 233 -8.90 10.21 14.46
CA ARG A 233 -8.53 8.84 14.82
C ARG A 233 -7.01 8.72 14.96
N THR A 234 -6.56 8.36 16.15
CA THR A 234 -5.15 8.16 16.47
C THR A 234 -4.67 6.78 16.04
N CYS A 235 -3.35 6.61 15.89
CA CYS A 235 -2.73 5.31 15.66
C CYS A 235 -3.09 4.27 16.74
N ALA A 236 -3.18 4.69 18.01
CA ALA A 236 -3.59 3.81 19.10
C ALA A 236 -5.04 3.31 18.93
N GLN A 237 -5.99 4.20 18.59
CA GLN A 237 -7.37 3.83 18.27
C GLN A 237 -7.47 2.96 17.01
N ALA A 238 -6.53 3.09 16.08
CA ALA A 238 -6.42 2.24 14.90
C ALA A 238 -5.65 0.92 15.17
N SER A 239 -5.28 0.62 16.42
CA SER A 239 -4.47 -0.55 16.81
C SER A 239 -3.09 -0.61 16.12
N ILE A 240 -2.54 0.52 15.71
CA ILE A 240 -1.24 0.65 15.05
C ILE A 240 -0.18 0.85 16.12
N ALA A 241 0.83 -0.02 16.15
CA ALA A 241 1.94 0.11 17.10
C ALA A 241 2.73 1.42 16.85
N PRO A 242 3.28 2.08 17.89
CA PRO A 242 3.89 3.40 17.76
C PRO A 242 4.96 3.52 16.66
N HIS A 243 5.79 2.49 16.46
CA HIS A 243 6.86 2.49 15.47
C HIS A 243 6.38 2.41 14.00
N TRP A 244 5.12 2.02 13.78
CA TRP A 244 4.47 2.00 12.46
C TRP A 244 3.62 3.25 12.19
N CYS A 245 3.39 4.09 13.20
CA CYS A 245 2.63 5.32 13.01
C CYS A 245 3.40 6.29 12.11
N VAL A 246 2.71 6.88 11.13
CA VAL A 246 3.33 7.70 10.07
C VAL A 246 3.47 9.17 10.48
N CYS A 247 2.71 9.62 11.47
CA CYS A 247 2.76 10.99 11.95
C CYS A 247 4.13 11.27 12.58
N LEU A 248 4.97 12.04 11.86
CA LEU A 248 6.25 12.54 12.33
C LEU A 248 6.02 13.73 13.25
N GLN A 249 5.61 13.48 14.48
CA GLN A 249 5.71 14.51 15.52
C GLN A 249 7.03 14.32 16.24
N TRP A 250 8.02 15.10 15.86
CA TRP A 250 9.24 15.24 16.65
C TRP A 250 8.85 15.87 17.98
N SER A 251 9.02 15.12 19.06
CA SER A 251 8.92 15.67 20.40
C SER A 251 10.32 16.03 20.86
N ASP A 252 10.49 17.29 21.25
CA ASP A 252 11.67 17.68 22.00
C ASP A 252 11.64 16.95 23.34
N ILE A 253 12.52 15.96 23.49
CA ILE A 253 12.73 15.32 24.78
C ILE A 253 13.43 16.34 25.67
N ARG A 254 12.64 17.14 26.40
CA ARG A 254 13.17 18.04 27.44
C ARG A 254 13.65 17.18 28.59
N VAL A 255 14.93 16.87 28.62
CA VAL A 255 15.59 16.11 29.70
C VAL A 255 15.71 16.96 30.98
N ARG A 256 14.89 18.01 31.18
CA ARG A 256 15.03 18.97 32.29
C ARG A 256 14.80 18.38 33.68
N SER A 257 14.00 17.32 33.81
CA SER A 257 13.81 16.64 35.11
C SER A 257 14.94 15.65 35.45
N LEU A 258 15.78 15.29 34.48
CA LEU A 258 16.87 14.31 34.64
C LEU A 258 18.26 14.97 34.55
N LEU A 259 18.44 16.01 33.73
CA LEU A 259 19.73 16.70 33.50
C LEU A 259 20.26 17.42 34.73
N ASN A 260 19.40 17.91 35.61
CA ASN A 260 19.85 18.68 36.77
C ASN A 260 20.50 17.81 37.86
N ASN A 261 20.35 16.48 37.78
CA ASN A 261 20.86 15.53 38.79
C ASN A 261 21.64 14.34 38.21
N TRP A 262 22.04 14.36 36.94
CA TRP A 262 22.89 13.29 36.39
C TRP A 262 24.32 13.40 36.93
N PRO A 263 24.89 12.32 37.48
CA PRO A 263 26.32 12.28 37.78
C PRO A 263 27.13 12.64 36.51
N PRO A 264 28.29 13.33 36.64
CA PRO A 264 29.11 13.73 35.50
C PRO A 264 29.44 12.59 34.52
N VAL A 265 29.60 11.36 35.04
CA VAL A 265 29.86 10.16 34.23
C VAL A 265 28.71 9.83 33.27
N VAL A 266 27.45 10.01 33.68
CA VAL A 266 26.27 9.75 32.86
C VAL A 266 26.16 10.78 31.74
N TYR A 267 26.42 12.06 32.06
CA TYR A 267 26.43 13.13 31.06
C TYR A 267 27.51 12.93 30.00
N THR A 268 28.71 12.54 30.42
CA THR A 268 29.83 12.21 29.51
C THR A 268 29.49 11.02 28.62
N ALA A 269 28.95 9.94 29.19
CA ALA A 269 28.53 8.76 28.42
C ALA A 269 27.44 9.10 27.39
N ALA A 270 26.41 9.85 27.78
CA ALA A 270 25.34 10.28 26.89
C ALA A 270 25.85 11.13 25.72
N ASN A 271 26.78 12.07 25.98
CA ASN A 271 27.40 12.88 24.93
C ASN A 271 28.26 12.04 23.98
N HIS A 272 29.02 11.07 24.50
CA HIS A 272 29.80 10.17 23.65
C HIS A 272 28.90 9.32 22.75
N ILE A 273 27.82 8.76 23.29
CA ILE A 273 26.83 7.99 22.51
C ILE A 273 26.21 8.89 21.44
N LEU A 274 25.73 10.08 21.81
CA LEU A 274 25.11 11.01 20.85
C LEU A 274 26.09 11.45 19.78
N SER A 275 27.34 11.75 20.15
CA SER A 275 28.40 12.11 19.20
C SER A 275 28.66 10.96 18.23
N HIS A 276 28.79 9.73 18.73
CA HIS A 276 29.01 8.54 17.93
C HIS A 276 27.84 8.26 16.97
N VAL A 277 26.59 8.31 17.46
CA VAL A 277 25.41 8.11 16.63
C VAL A 277 25.29 9.21 15.57
N ASN A 278 25.49 10.49 15.94
CA ASN A 278 25.48 11.58 14.98
C ASN A 278 26.58 11.41 13.92
N HIS A 279 27.78 10.97 14.31
CA HIS A 279 28.89 10.70 13.39
C HIS A 279 28.55 9.57 12.40
N ILE A 280 27.99 8.46 12.88
CA ILE A 280 27.52 7.36 12.02
C ILE A 280 26.44 7.86 11.06
N VAL A 281 25.45 8.60 11.56
CA VAL A 281 24.37 9.15 10.75
C VAL A 281 24.92 10.09 9.67
N GLN A 282 25.86 10.97 10.02
CA GLN A 282 26.53 11.86 9.07
C GLN A 282 27.32 11.08 8.00
N ARG A 283 28.06 10.03 8.39
CA ARG A 283 28.84 9.20 7.45
C ARG A 283 27.97 8.42 6.46
N ILE A 284 26.88 7.81 6.95
CA ILE A 284 25.88 7.15 6.10
C ILE A 284 25.28 8.15 5.10
N ASN A 285 25.12 9.40 5.55
CA ASN A 285 24.55 10.46 4.74
C ASN A 285 25.49 11.05 3.69
N SER A 286 26.79 11.16 4.00
CA SER A 286 27.81 11.70 3.10
C SER A 286 28.27 10.71 2.04
N HIS A 287 28.37 9.41 2.34
CA HIS A 287 28.79 8.38 1.38
C HIS A 287 27.78 8.11 0.25
N ARG A 288 26.60 8.74 0.27
CA ARG A 288 25.48 8.41 -0.64
C ARG A 288 25.05 9.56 -1.56
N GLY A 289 25.87 10.61 -1.72
CA GLY A 289 25.68 11.64 -2.76
C GLY A 289 24.35 12.39 -2.75
N MET A 290 23.61 12.40 -1.64
CA MET A 290 22.35 13.17 -1.55
C MET A 290 22.69 14.66 -1.41
N SER A 291 22.18 15.44 -2.36
CA SER A 291 22.26 16.90 -2.44
C SER A 291 22.00 17.59 -1.08
N SER A 292 22.71 18.70 -0.89
CA SER A 292 22.68 19.62 0.27
C SER A 292 21.29 20.14 0.64
N ASN A 293 20.28 19.96 -0.22
CA ASN A 293 18.92 20.42 0.01
C ASN A 293 18.02 19.40 0.74
N VAL A 294 18.53 18.19 1.02
CA VAL A 294 17.86 17.28 1.96
C VAL A 294 18.53 17.47 3.32
N GLN A 295 17.94 18.28 4.20
CA GLN A 295 18.32 18.33 5.62
C GLN A 295 18.13 16.92 6.22
N LYS A 296 19.24 16.18 6.24
CA LYS A 296 19.29 14.77 6.59
C LYS A 296 19.47 14.60 8.08
N CYS A 297 18.37 14.24 8.74
CA CYS A 297 18.25 13.97 10.17
C CYS A 297 18.58 15.16 11.06
N GLN A 298 17.67 15.51 11.97
CA GLN A 298 17.96 16.46 13.03
C GLN A 298 19.14 15.92 13.86
N LYS A 299 20.20 16.72 14.00
CA LYS A 299 21.33 16.39 14.89
C LYS A 299 20.76 16.16 16.28
N MET A 300 20.94 14.97 16.83
CA MET A 300 20.49 14.71 18.19
C MET A 300 21.39 15.50 19.14
N VAL A 301 20.79 16.40 19.92
CA VAL A 301 21.50 17.24 20.88
C VAL A 301 20.84 17.05 22.24
N LEU A 302 21.65 17.09 23.31
CA LEU A 302 21.10 17.26 24.66
C LEU A 302 20.66 18.72 24.77
N SER A 303 19.35 18.98 24.76
CA SER A 303 18.82 20.32 25.05
C SER A 303 18.83 20.55 26.56
N LYS A 304 19.44 21.65 27.03
CA LYS A 304 19.33 22.10 28.43
C LYS A 304 17.94 22.67 28.74
#